data_AF-A0A9E9MHA0-F1
#
_entry.id   AF-A0A9E9MHA0-F1
#
_cell.length_a   1.000
_cell.length_b   1.000
_cell.length_c   1.000
_cell.angle_alpha   90.00
_cell.angle_beta   90.00
_cell.angle_gamma   90.00
#
_symmetry.space_group_name_H-M   'P 1'
#
loop_
_entity.id
_entity.type
_entity.pdbx_description
1 polymer ?
#
loop_
_entity_poly.entity_id
_entity_poly.type
_entity_poly.pdbx_seq_one_letter_code
_entity_poly.pdbx_strand_id
1 'polypeptide(L)'
;MLLKSVPGVLPALKNSDLATTKLWTTHIERITNYQLNAVIAKFKFKNEESQIDKEIEYAVSQINDAIYNRQINSVKIARFKLKKDHSITVSNLIAGLLKLKEVERKAVLFSLESGLSLDEVTNLEVRQANVAARNSKLAREIIKNCPVSIKTNYLFWESNEEKEHEKLKNLEQAVFEAFGFDFKLLALKYENIIYDEWFEFLGQTS
;
A
#
# COMPACT_ATOMS: atom_id res chain seq x y z
N MET A 1 -6.93 -10.36 -25.50
CA MET A 1 -5.95 -9.62 -26.34
C MET A 1 -4.50 -10.03 -26.02
N LEU A 2 -3.53 -9.97 -26.95
CA LEU A 2 -2.10 -10.19 -26.64
C LEU A 2 -1.46 -8.92 -26.05
N LEU A 3 -0.43 -9.04 -25.22
CA LEU A 3 0.25 -7.87 -24.63
C LEU A 3 0.77 -6.90 -25.70
N LYS A 4 1.47 -7.39 -26.71
CA LYS A 4 1.93 -6.57 -27.85
C LYS A 4 0.80 -5.90 -28.64
N SER A 5 -0.42 -6.43 -28.57
CA SER A 5 -1.56 -5.90 -29.33
C SER A 5 -2.31 -4.80 -28.57
N VAL A 6 -1.94 -4.51 -27.32
CA VAL A 6 -2.49 -3.38 -26.57
C VAL A 6 -2.06 -2.08 -27.28
N PRO A 7 -3.00 -1.13 -27.51
CA PRO A 7 -2.68 0.16 -28.10
C PRO A 7 -1.52 0.85 -27.37
N GLY A 8 -0.59 1.43 -28.13
CA GLY A 8 0.59 2.13 -27.58
C GLY A 8 1.74 1.24 -27.08
N VAL A 9 1.52 -0.07 -26.87
CA VAL A 9 2.57 -1.00 -26.41
C VAL A 9 3.55 -1.35 -27.53
N LEU A 10 3.07 -1.89 -28.67
CA LEU A 10 3.97 -2.28 -29.76
C LEU A 10 4.75 -1.12 -30.38
N PRO A 11 4.17 0.07 -30.64
CA PRO A 11 4.92 1.19 -31.17
C PRO A 11 6.07 1.63 -30.25
N ALA A 12 5.88 1.59 -28.93
CA ALA A 12 6.85 2.08 -27.97
C ALA A 12 7.90 1.02 -27.56
N LEU A 13 7.50 -0.25 -27.46
CA LEU A 13 8.31 -1.32 -26.85
C LEU A 13 8.80 -2.39 -27.85
N LYS A 14 8.67 -2.18 -29.16
CA LYS A 14 9.03 -3.19 -30.18
C LYS A 14 10.45 -3.74 -30.05
N ASN A 15 11.41 -2.89 -29.66
CA ASN A 15 12.84 -3.23 -29.56
C ASN A 15 13.33 -3.33 -28.10
N SER A 16 12.40 -3.45 -27.16
CA SER A 16 12.69 -3.40 -25.73
C SER A 16 12.99 -4.80 -25.17
N ASP A 17 13.53 -4.87 -23.95
CA ASP A 17 13.81 -6.14 -23.28
C ASP A 17 12.52 -6.97 -23.13
N LEU A 18 11.39 -6.31 -22.83
CA LEU A 18 10.07 -6.92 -22.73
C LEU A 18 9.64 -7.65 -24.01
N ALA A 19 9.99 -7.12 -25.19
CA ALA A 19 9.64 -7.75 -26.47
C ALA A 19 10.33 -9.09 -26.70
N THR A 20 11.47 -9.33 -26.04
CA THR A 20 12.19 -10.61 -26.08
C THR A 20 11.59 -11.67 -25.15
N THR A 21 10.66 -11.27 -24.27
CA THR A 21 10.07 -12.16 -23.27
C THR A 21 8.87 -12.93 -23.83
N LYS A 22 8.53 -14.06 -23.19
CA LYS A 22 7.30 -14.80 -23.49
C LYS A 22 6.03 -13.98 -23.19
N LEU A 23 6.11 -12.97 -22.32
CA LEU A 23 4.97 -12.13 -21.97
C LEU A 23 4.48 -11.31 -23.17
N TRP A 24 5.39 -10.92 -24.07
CA TRP A 24 5.08 -10.13 -25.28
C TRP A 24 3.98 -10.75 -26.15
N THR A 25 4.00 -12.08 -26.26
CA THR A 25 3.05 -12.88 -27.05
C THR A 25 2.02 -13.61 -26.19
N THR A 26 1.92 -13.28 -24.91
CA THR A 26 0.93 -13.87 -23.99
C THR A 26 -0.36 -13.03 -23.98
N HIS A 27 -1.49 -13.69 -23.81
CA HIS A 27 -2.77 -13.01 -23.59
C HIS A 27 -2.78 -12.28 -22.24
N ILE A 28 -3.15 -11.00 -22.23
CA ILE A 28 -3.14 -10.14 -21.03
C ILE A 28 -3.95 -10.71 -19.85
N GLU A 29 -5.00 -11.48 -20.13
CA GLU A 29 -5.85 -12.15 -19.12
C GLU A 29 -5.13 -13.31 -18.41
N ARG A 30 -4.11 -13.89 -19.04
CA ARG A 30 -3.34 -15.02 -18.53
C ARG A 30 -2.05 -14.59 -17.82
N ILE A 31 -1.65 -13.32 -17.98
CA ILE A 31 -0.47 -12.79 -17.32
C ILE A 31 -0.82 -12.57 -15.85
N THR A 32 0.07 -13.00 -14.95
CA THR A 32 -0.07 -12.75 -13.52
C THR A 32 1.00 -11.77 -13.02
N ASN A 33 0.72 -11.09 -11.91
CA ASN A 33 1.69 -10.20 -11.27
C ASN A 33 2.96 -10.95 -10.86
N TYR A 34 2.85 -12.24 -10.52
CA TYR A 34 4.00 -13.10 -10.24
C TYR A 34 4.92 -13.25 -11.47
N GLN A 35 4.36 -13.47 -12.65
CA GLN A 35 5.14 -13.60 -13.88
C GLN A 35 5.87 -12.30 -14.25
N LEU A 36 5.24 -11.13 -14.05
CA LEU A 36 5.87 -9.83 -14.27
C LEU A 36 7.08 -9.65 -13.34
N ASN A 37 6.90 -9.91 -12.04
CA ASN A 37 7.98 -9.83 -11.06
C ASN A 37 9.13 -10.81 -11.37
N ALA A 38 8.80 -12.03 -11.80
CA ALA A 38 9.81 -13.03 -12.18
C ALA A 38 10.63 -12.60 -13.41
N VAL A 39 10.00 -11.93 -14.38
CA VAL A 39 10.70 -11.36 -15.54
C VAL A 39 11.63 -10.23 -15.11
N ILE A 40 11.15 -9.30 -14.28
CA ILE A 40 11.97 -8.19 -13.76
C ILE A 40 13.20 -8.73 -13.03
N ALA A 41 13.00 -9.64 -12.08
CA ALA A 41 14.09 -10.23 -11.30
C ALA A 41 15.11 -10.95 -12.20
N LYS A 42 14.64 -11.71 -13.19
CA LYS A 42 15.52 -12.43 -14.12
C LYS A 42 16.35 -11.50 -14.99
N PHE A 43 15.80 -10.38 -15.44
CA PHE A 43 16.51 -9.43 -16.29
C PHE A 43 17.48 -8.57 -15.48
N LYS A 44 17.05 -8.03 -14.33
CA LYS A 44 17.92 -7.29 -13.41
C LYS A 44 19.09 -8.13 -12.91
N PHE A 45 18.88 -9.44 -12.68
CA PHE A 45 19.97 -10.36 -12.33
C PHE A 45 20.99 -10.55 -13.46
N LYS A 46 20.57 -10.47 -14.72
CA LYS A 46 21.47 -10.61 -15.88
C LYS A 46 22.13 -9.31 -16.30
N ASN A 47 21.42 -8.20 -16.14
CA ASN A 47 21.84 -6.87 -16.50
C ASN A 47 21.17 -5.87 -15.56
N GLU A 48 21.93 -5.34 -14.59
CA GLU A 48 21.41 -4.38 -13.61
C GLU A 48 20.89 -3.10 -14.27
N GLU A 49 21.47 -2.69 -15.41
CA GLU A 49 21.05 -1.52 -16.18
C GLU A 49 19.78 -1.74 -17.02
N SER A 50 19.25 -2.96 -17.05
CA SER A 50 18.02 -3.27 -17.80
C SER A 50 16.86 -2.37 -17.35
N GLN A 51 16.14 -1.81 -18.32
CA GLN A 51 14.97 -0.95 -18.09
C GLN A 51 13.65 -1.73 -18.09
N ILE A 52 13.73 -3.06 -17.99
CA ILE A 52 12.56 -3.97 -18.03
C ILE A 52 11.45 -3.60 -17.04
N ASP A 53 11.81 -3.01 -15.91
CA ASP A 53 10.90 -2.49 -14.89
C ASP A 53 10.05 -1.34 -15.44
N LYS A 54 10.70 -0.34 -16.02
CA LYS A 54 10.04 0.82 -16.67
C LYS A 54 9.20 0.39 -17.88
N GLU A 55 9.69 -0.58 -18.65
CA GLU A 55 8.96 -1.12 -19.79
C GLU A 55 7.68 -1.84 -19.36
N ILE A 56 7.74 -2.62 -18.28
CA ILE A 56 6.55 -3.28 -17.71
C ILE A 56 5.59 -2.25 -17.13
N GLU A 57 6.07 -1.24 -16.40
CA GLU A 57 5.22 -0.14 -15.91
C GLU A 57 4.52 0.58 -17.05
N TYR A 58 5.23 0.90 -18.14
CA TYR A 58 4.64 1.50 -19.33
C TYR A 58 3.57 0.61 -19.95
N ALA A 59 3.85 -0.69 -20.11
CA ALA A 59 2.89 -1.64 -20.67
C ALA A 59 1.61 -1.74 -19.82
N VAL A 60 1.76 -1.76 -18.49
CA VAL A 60 0.63 -1.75 -17.55
C VAL A 60 -0.14 -0.43 -17.61
N SER A 61 0.53 0.71 -17.78
CA SER A 61 -0.12 2.01 -18.02
C SER A 61 -0.97 1.99 -19.29
N GLN A 62 -0.43 1.49 -20.40
CA GLN A 62 -1.18 1.38 -21.66
C GLN A 62 -2.39 0.43 -21.55
N ILE A 63 -2.28 -0.62 -20.74
CA ILE A 63 -3.42 -1.50 -20.42
C ILE A 63 -4.49 -0.73 -19.64
N ASN A 64 -4.11 0.07 -18.63
CA ASN A 64 -5.04 0.91 -17.88
C ASN A 64 -5.72 1.94 -18.77
N ASP A 65 -4.99 2.59 -19.68
CA ASP A 65 -5.54 3.54 -20.65
C ASP A 65 -6.55 2.85 -21.59
N ALA A 66 -6.22 1.64 -22.07
CA ALA A 66 -7.12 0.86 -22.92
C ALA A 66 -8.38 0.40 -22.18
N ILE A 67 -8.30 0.10 -20.87
CA ILE A 67 -9.45 -0.19 -20.01
C ILE A 67 -10.32 1.07 -19.85
N TYR A 68 -9.71 2.21 -19.54
CA TYR A 68 -10.41 3.49 -19.39
C TYR A 68 -11.17 3.87 -20.68
N ASN A 69 -10.55 3.67 -21.84
CA ASN A 69 -11.14 3.89 -23.15
C ASN A 69 -12.10 2.78 -23.62
N ARG A 70 -12.44 1.80 -22.75
CA ARG A 70 -13.35 0.67 -23.02
C ARG A 70 -12.93 -0.22 -24.19
N GLN A 71 -11.65 -0.25 -24.53
CA GLN A 71 -11.09 -1.11 -25.59
C GLN A 71 -10.80 -2.52 -25.08
N ILE A 72 -10.62 -2.67 -23.76
CA ILE A 72 -10.34 -3.94 -23.08
C ILE A 72 -11.17 -3.98 -21.80
N ASN A 73 -11.64 -5.17 -21.43
CA ASN A 73 -12.24 -5.40 -20.12
C ASN A 73 -11.18 -5.32 -19.00
N SER A 74 -11.61 -5.11 -17.77
CA SER A 74 -10.71 -5.15 -16.60
C SER A 74 -9.93 -6.47 -16.54
N VAL A 75 -8.60 -6.38 -16.44
CA VAL A 75 -7.69 -7.54 -16.33
C VAL A 75 -6.85 -7.44 -15.06
N LYS A 76 -6.45 -8.59 -14.50
CA LYS A 76 -5.71 -8.65 -13.21
C LYS A 76 -4.42 -7.83 -13.21
N ILE A 77 -3.68 -7.86 -14.33
CA ILE A 77 -2.40 -7.15 -14.46
C ILE A 77 -2.52 -5.62 -14.44
N ALA A 78 -3.73 -5.07 -14.65
CA ALA A 78 -3.95 -3.62 -14.61
C ALA A 78 -3.62 -3.03 -13.23
N ARG A 79 -3.71 -3.87 -12.18
CA ARG A 79 -3.41 -3.52 -10.78
C ARG A 79 -1.94 -3.72 -10.40
N PHE A 80 -1.11 -4.18 -11.34
CA PHE A 80 0.31 -4.39 -11.08
C PHE A 80 0.98 -3.08 -10.66
N LYS A 81 1.74 -3.14 -9.56
CA LYS A 81 2.67 -2.09 -9.15
C LYS A 81 4.03 -2.72 -8.96
N LEU A 82 5.07 -2.04 -9.46
CA LEU A 82 6.44 -2.44 -9.25
C LEU A 82 6.77 -2.41 -7.75
N LYS A 83 7.42 -3.46 -7.25
CA LYS A 83 7.98 -3.46 -5.89
C LYS A 83 9.15 -2.48 -5.85
N LYS A 84 8.89 -1.24 -5.46
CA LYS A 84 9.96 -0.31 -5.07
C LYS A 84 10.60 -0.83 -3.78
N ASP A 85 11.88 -0.49 -3.56
CA ASP A 85 12.61 -0.84 -2.32
C ASP A 85 11.86 -0.40 -1.04
N HIS A 86 11.04 0.63 -1.17
CA HIS A 86 10.16 1.15 -0.14
C HIS A 86 8.69 0.91 -0.46
N SER A 87 8.31 -0.29 -0.89
CA SER A 87 6.90 -0.71 -0.98
C SER A 87 6.52 -1.69 0.14
N ILE A 88 5.22 -1.78 0.43
CA ILE A 88 4.61 -2.82 1.28
C ILE A 88 3.34 -3.33 0.59
N THR A 89 3.02 -4.62 0.75
CA THR A 89 1.73 -5.13 0.29
C THR A 89 0.65 -4.92 1.36
N VAL A 90 -0.61 -4.85 0.95
CA VAL A 90 -1.74 -4.75 1.89
C VAL A 90 -1.72 -5.90 2.90
N SER A 91 -1.46 -7.12 2.44
CA SER A 91 -1.36 -8.29 3.33
C SER A 91 -0.28 -8.13 4.40
N ASN A 92 0.90 -7.61 4.03
CA ASN A 92 1.98 -7.36 4.98
C ASN A 92 1.66 -6.21 5.94
N LEU A 93 0.98 -5.15 5.45
CA LEU A 93 0.51 -4.07 6.30
C LEU A 93 -0.47 -4.61 7.35
N ILE A 94 -1.47 -5.38 6.92
CA ILE A 94 -2.47 -6.00 7.82
C ILE A 94 -1.76 -6.91 8.82
N ALA A 95 -0.85 -7.77 8.37
CA ALA A 95 -0.12 -8.67 9.24
C ALA A 95 0.69 -7.93 10.32
N GLY A 96 1.34 -6.82 9.97
CA GLY A 96 2.04 -5.97 10.95
C GLY A 96 1.07 -5.28 11.91
N LEU A 97 0.02 -4.65 11.39
CA LEU A 97 -1.02 -4.00 12.21
C LEU A 97 -1.71 -4.96 13.18
N LEU A 98 -1.91 -6.23 12.79
CA LEU A 98 -2.51 -7.25 13.64
C LEU A 98 -1.68 -7.61 14.87
N LYS A 99 -0.36 -7.35 14.85
CA LYS A 99 0.52 -7.56 16.01
C LYS A 99 0.40 -6.45 17.07
N LEU A 100 -0.12 -5.28 16.69
CA LEU A 100 -0.33 -4.15 17.60
C LEU A 100 -1.63 -4.32 18.38
N LYS A 101 -1.68 -3.74 19.59
CA LYS A 101 -2.94 -3.61 20.33
C LYS A 101 -3.93 -2.77 19.52
N GLU A 102 -5.22 -2.92 19.79
CA GLU A 102 -6.27 -2.23 19.01
C GLU A 102 -6.08 -0.70 18.97
N VAL A 103 -5.78 -0.08 20.11
CA VAL A 103 -5.59 1.37 20.20
C VAL A 103 -4.31 1.83 19.47
N GLU A 104 -3.22 1.07 19.59
CA GLU A 104 -1.95 1.32 18.89
C GLU A 104 -2.16 1.20 17.37
N ARG A 105 -2.89 0.18 16.92
CA ARG A 105 -3.26 -0.01 15.51
C ARG A 105 -4.02 1.19 14.96
N LYS A 106 -5.02 1.67 15.71
CA LYS A 106 -5.80 2.86 15.32
C LYS A 106 -4.91 4.11 15.28
N ALA A 107 -4.03 4.29 16.26
CA ALA A 107 -3.08 5.40 16.29
C ALA A 107 -2.12 5.38 15.09
N VAL A 108 -1.51 4.23 14.78
CA VAL A 108 -0.60 4.07 13.64
C VAL A 108 -1.33 4.32 12.33
N LEU A 109 -2.51 3.73 12.12
CA LEU A 109 -3.30 3.97 10.92
C LEU A 109 -3.69 5.44 10.78
N PHE A 110 -4.08 6.10 11.88
CA PHE A 110 -4.39 7.51 11.87
C PHE A 110 -3.17 8.36 11.49
N SER A 111 -2.00 8.03 12.03
CA SER A 111 -0.72 8.66 11.70
C SER A 111 -0.41 8.56 10.20
N LEU A 112 -0.56 7.36 9.62
CA LEU A 112 -0.36 7.11 8.19
C LEU A 112 -1.34 7.91 7.31
N GLU A 113 -2.60 8.02 7.73
CA GLU A 113 -3.66 8.70 6.97
C GLU A 113 -3.64 10.23 7.11
N SER A 114 -3.16 10.75 8.24
CA SER A 114 -3.09 12.19 8.52
C SER A 114 -1.73 12.81 8.20
N GLY A 115 -0.70 11.99 7.99
CA GLY A 115 0.68 12.44 7.75
C GLY A 115 1.39 12.96 9.02
N LEU A 116 0.78 12.78 10.20
CA LEU A 116 1.39 13.14 11.47
C LEU A 116 2.46 12.10 11.88
N SER A 117 3.43 12.53 12.65
CA SER A 117 4.37 11.64 13.35
C SER A 117 3.70 10.91 14.51
N LEU A 118 4.30 9.80 14.96
CA LEU A 118 3.76 9.05 16.11
C LEU A 118 3.76 9.90 17.39
N ASP A 119 4.78 10.73 17.61
CA ASP A 119 4.82 11.63 18.77
C ASP A 119 3.64 12.61 18.75
N GLU A 120 3.39 13.26 17.60
CA GLU A 120 2.23 14.15 17.44
C GLU A 120 0.91 13.40 17.70
N VAL A 121 0.78 12.17 17.19
CA VAL A 121 -0.42 11.35 17.39
C VAL A 121 -0.63 10.95 18.85
N THR A 122 0.43 10.60 19.59
CA THR A 122 0.29 10.26 21.01
C THR A 122 -0.09 11.46 21.88
N ASN A 123 0.27 12.68 21.46
CA ASN A 123 -0.12 13.91 22.16
C ASN A 123 -1.41 14.54 21.59
N LEU A 124 -2.05 13.92 20.61
CA LEU A 124 -3.18 14.48 19.87
C LEU A 124 -4.46 14.46 20.70
N GLU A 125 -5.09 15.63 20.86
CA GLU A 125 -6.39 15.73 21.51
C GLU A 125 -7.55 15.53 20.52
N VAL A 126 -8.71 15.09 21.03
CA VAL A 126 -9.92 14.85 20.21
C VAL A 126 -10.32 16.05 19.35
N ARG A 127 -10.16 17.28 19.87
CA ARG A 127 -10.49 18.52 19.12
C ARG A 127 -9.54 18.76 17.95
N GLN A 128 -8.25 18.49 18.15
CA GLN A 128 -7.20 18.67 17.14
C GLN A 128 -7.31 17.60 16.04
N ALA A 129 -7.70 16.38 16.42
CA ALA A 129 -7.82 15.26 15.49
C ALA A 129 -8.79 15.50 14.34
N ASN A 130 -9.90 16.21 14.59
CA ASN A 130 -10.87 16.53 13.54
C ASN A 130 -10.27 17.44 12.45
N VAL A 131 -9.32 18.32 12.81
CA VAL A 131 -8.60 19.17 11.86
C VAL A 131 -7.61 18.33 11.07
N ALA A 132 -6.81 17.49 11.74
CA ALA A 132 -5.84 16.60 11.11
C ALA A 132 -6.48 15.58 10.16
N ALA A 133 -7.68 15.08 10.49
CA ALA A 133 -8.39 14.08 9.70
C ALA A 133 -9.19 14.65 8.51
N ARG A 134 -9.16 15.97 8.26
CA ARG A 134 -10.06 16.63 7.30
C ARG A 134 -10.04 16.00 5.91
N ASN A 135 -8.87 15.56 5.45
CA ASN A 135 -8.65 15.06 4.09
C ASN A 135 -8.68 13.53 3.99
N SER A 136 -8.80 12.80 5.10
CA SER A 136 -8.88 11.33 5.08
C SER A 136 -10.24 10.85 5.58
N LYS A 137 -10.90 10.01 4.77
CA LYS A 137 -12.14 9.33 5.19
C LYS A 137 -11.83 8.30 6.28
N LEU A 138 -10.76 7.54 6.14
CA LEU A 138 -10.36 6.53 7.11
C LEU A 138 -9.97 7.16 8.45
N ALA A 139 -9.20 8.26 8.45
CA ALA A 139 -8.87 8.97 9.69
C ALA A 139 -10.12 9.45 10.45
N ARG A 140 -11.13 9.95 9.74
CA ARG A 140 -12.43 10.33 10.34
C ARG A 140 -13.20 9.13 10.89
N GLU A 141 -13.17 8.00 10.19
CA GLU A 141 -13.77 6.76 10.68
C GLU A 141 -13.05 6.24 11.93
N ILE A 142 -11.72 6.32 11.98
CA ILE A 142 -10.93 5.97 13.17
C ILE A 142 -11.37 6.82 14.36
N ILE A 143 -11.47 8.15 14.21
CA ILE A 143 -11.94 9.04 15.30
C ILE A 143 -13.30 8.60 15.82
N LYS A 144 -14.26 8.31 14.93
CA LYS A 144 -15.62 7.89 15.31
C LYS A 144 -15.64 6.57 16.08
N ASN A 145 -14.68 5.69 15.81
CA ASN A 145 -14.57 4.37 16.40
C ASN A 145 -13.58 4.32 17.59
N CYS A 146 -13.01 5.46 17.98
CA CYS A 146 -12.18 5.56 19.18
C CYS A 146 -13.06 5.86 20.40
N PRO A 147 -12.91 5.10 21.51
CA PRO A 147 -13.63 5.40 22.74
C PRO A 147 -13.16 6.74 23.31
N VAL A 148 -14.11 7.61 23.67
CA VAL A 148 -13.81 8.88 24.32
C VAL A 148 -13.59 8.63 25.81
N SER A 149 -12.46 9.10 26.32
CA SER A 149 -12.16 9.08 27.75
C SER A 149 -12.89 10.21 28.48
N ILE A 150 -13.39 9.93 29.69
CA ILE A 150 -13.85 10.98 30.62
C ILE A 150 -12.72 11.57 31.47
N LYS A 151 -11.53 10.95 31.47
CA LYS A 151 -10.38 11.28 32.32
C LYS A 151 -9.26 12.03 31.57
N THR A 152 -9.26 12.00 30.24
CA THR A 152 -8.24 12.66 29.42
C THR A 152 -8.81 13.16 28.10
N ASN A 153 -8.18 14.18 27.52
CA ASN A 153 -8.54 14.75 26.22
C ASN A 153 -7.82 14.08 25.04
N TYR A 154 -6.85 13.21 25.31
CA TYR A 154 -6.12 12.49 24.25
C TYR A 154 -7.08 11.61 23.44
N LEU A 155 -6.92 11.63 22.12
CA LEU A 155 -7.69 10.78 21.22
C LEU A 155 -7.33 9.30 21.41
N PHE A 156 -6.04 9.02 21.51
CA PHE A 156 -5.50 7.69 21.73
C PHE A 156 -4.95 7.60 23.15
N TRP A 157 -5.55 6.73 23.95
CA TRP A 157 -5.23 6.59 25.36
C TRP A 157 -5.28 5.11 25.76
N GLU A 158 -4.54 4.76 26.82
CA GLU A 158 -4.59 3.45 27.46
C GLU A 158 -4.83 3.60 28.97
N SER A 159 -5.36 2.55 29.59
CA SER A 159 -5.53 2.49 31.03
C SER A 159 -4.25 1.98 31.68
N ASN A 160 -3.72 2.72 32.64
CA ASN A 160 -2.60 2.24 33.46
C ASN A 160 -3.10 1.32 34.60
N GLU A 161 -2.16 0.83 35.42
CA GLU A 161 -2.44 -0.07 36.56
C GLU A 161 -3.39 0.55 37.60
N GLU A 162 -3.37 1.87 37.73
CA GLU A 162 -4.22 2.65 38.63
C GLU A 162 -5.60 2.98 38.03
N LYS A 163 -5.91 2.47 36.82
CA LYS A 163 -7.11 2.78 36.05
C LYS A 163 -7.22 4.24 35.63
N GLU A 164 -6.11 4.96 35.59
CA GLU A 164 -6.02 6.28 34.98
C GLU A 164 -5.82 6.14 33.47
N HIS A 165 -6.34 7.12 32.72
CA HIS A 165 -6.25 7.12 31.26
C HIS A 165 -5.12 8.04 30.83
N GLU A 166 -4.07 7.47 30.29
CA GLU A 166 -2.87 8.19 29.84
C GLU A 166 -2.66 8.06 28.35
N LYS A 167 -1.82 8.92 27.77
CA LYS A 167 -1.41 8.78 26.37
C LYS A 167 -0.66 7.47 26.15
N LEU A 168 -0.73 6.96 24.93
CA LEU A 168 0.03 5.77 24.53
C LEU A 168 1.53 5.98 24.75
N LYS A 169 2.19 4.97 25.31
CA LYS A 169 3.65 4.93 25.47
C LYS A 169 4.27 3.94 24.49
N ASN A 170 5.54 4.19 24.13
CA ASN A 170 6.37 3.27 23.35
C ASN A 170 5.80 2.87 21.96
N LEU A 171 4.98 3.72 21.35
CA LEU A 171 4.34 3.43 20.06
C LEU A 171 5.37 3.20 18.93
N GLU A 172 6.48 3.94 18.93
CA GLU A 172 7.60 3.73 17.99
C GLU A 172 8.20 2.34 18.13
N GLN A 173 8.45 1.89 19.37
CA GLN A 173 8.99 0.57 19.64
C GLN A 173 8.00 -0.52 19.20
N ALA A 174 6.71 -0.36 19.50
CA ALA A 174 5.68 -1.31 19.07
C ALA A 174 5.62 -1.42 17.53
N VAL A 175 5.74 -0.31 16.81
CA VAL A 175 5.83 -0.32 15.33
C VAL A 175 7.08 -1.05 14.87
N PHE A 176 8.24 -0.77 15.47
CA PHE A 176 9.48 -1.45 15.11
C PHE A 176 9.40 -2.96 15.34
N GLU A 177 8.85 -3.41 16.47
CA GLU A 177 8.67 -4.83 16.78
C GLU A 177 7.66 -5.51 15.83
N ALA A 178 6.59 -4.80 15.46
CA ALA A 178 5.57 -5.34 14.58
C ALA A 178 6.06 -5.50 13.12
N PHE A 179 6.78 -4.49 12.61
CA PHE A 179 7.13 -4.36 11.20
C PHE A 179 8.60 -4.67 10.88
N GLY A 180 9.50 -4.58 11.86
CA GLY A 180 10.95 -4.73 11.68
C GLY A 180 11.66 -3.48 11.14
N PHE A 181 10.98 -2.34 11.13
CA PHE A 181 11.53 -1.04 10.71
C PHE A 181 10.79 0.12 11.39
N ASP A 182 11.40 1.30 11.36
CA ASP A 182 10.83 2.50 11.98
C ASP A 182 9.57 3.02 11.26
N PHE A 183 8.85 3.92 11.93
CA PHE A 183 7.62 4.49 11.40
C PHE A 183 7.85 5.33 10.14
N LYS A 184 9.01 5.99 10.00
CA LYS A 184 9.31 6.81 8.82
C LYS A 184 9.38 5.93 7.56
N LEU A 185 10.03 4.78 7.66
CA LEU A 185 10.06 3.80 6.57
C LEU A 185 8.69 3.15 6.35
N LEU A 186 7.90 2.93 7.41
CA LEU A 186 6.51 2.46 7.28
C LEU A 186 5.63 3.46 6.50
N ALA A 187 5.71 4.74 6.81
CA ALA A 187 4.96 5.79 6.12
C ALA A 187 5.33 5.85 4.63
N LEU A 188 6.63 5.86 4.31
CA LEU A 188 7.13 5.77 2.93
C LEU A 188 6.64 4.52 2.20
N LYS A 189 6.61 3.38 2.91
CA LYS A 189 6.11 2.11 2.38
C LYS A 189 4.61 2.14 2.13
N TYR A 190 3.86 2.76 3.03
CA TYR A 190 2.41 2.92 2.96
C TYR A 190 1.98 3.80 1.76
N GLU A 191 2.71 4.88 1.47
CA GLU A 191 2.48 5.69 0.25
C GLU A 191 2.63 4.86 -1.04
N ASN A 192 3.51 3.85 -1.01
CA ASN A 192 3.77 2.93 -2.11
C ASN A 192 3.07 1.58 -1.92
N ILE A 193 1.89 1.56 -1.29
CA ILE A 193 1.16 0.32 -1.03
C ILE A 193 0.76 -0.42 -2.32
N ILE A 194 0.93 -1.74 -2.28
CA ILE A 194 0.58 -2.66 -3.36
C ILE A 194 -0.60 -3.52 -2.91
N TYR A 195 -1.71 -3.45 -3.65
CA TYR A 195 -2.87 -4.30 -3.44
C TYR A 195 -2.59 -5.69 -4.05
N ASP A 196 -2.37 -6.68 -3.20
CA ASP A 196 -2.13 -8.07 -3.60
C ASP A 196 -3.43 -8.90 -3.63
N GLU A 197 -3.38 -10.09 -4.25
CA GLU A 197 -4.55 -10.93 -4.57
C GLU A 197 -5.43 -11.26 -3.35
N TRP A 198 -4.86 -11.27 -2.14
CA TRP A 198 -5.59 -11.45 -0.88
C TRP A 198 -6.64 -10.36 -0.63
N PHE A 199 -6.41 -9.12 -1.06
CA PHE A 199 -7.38 -8.04 -0.93
C PHE A 199 -8.55 -8.18 -1.92
N GLU A 200 -8.30 -8.78 -3.10
CA GLU A 200 -9.36 -9.02 -4.09
C GLU A 200 -10.41 -10.03 -3.59
N PHE A 201 -10.00 -10.97 -2.74
CA PHE A 201 -10.89 -11.95 -2.12
C PHE A 201 -11.84 -11.30 -1.10
N LEU A 202 -11.34 -10.34 -0.30
CA LEU A 202 -12.15 -9.64 0.71
C LEU A 202 -13.13 -8.62 0.10
N GLY A 203 -12.77 -8.02 -1.04
CA GLY A 203 -13.64 -7.08 -1.76
C GLY A 203 -14.81 -7.73 -2.52
N GLN A 204 -14.87 -9.06 -2.60
CA GLN A 204 -15.99 -9.80 -3.18
C GLN A 204 -16.98 -10.30 -2.12
N THR A 205 -16.66 -10.18 -0.83
CA THR A 205 -17.51 -10.65 0.27
C THR A 205 -18.23 -9.50 1.02
N SER A 206 -18.20 -8.28 0.47
CA SER A 206 -18.90 -7.09 1.00
C SER A 206 -20.02 -6.63 0.09
#